data_AF-A0A3B8ILR3-F1
#
_entry.id   AF-A0A3B8ILR3-F1
#
_cell.length_a   1.000
_cell.length_b   1.000
_cell.length_c   1.000
_cell.angle_alpha   90.00
_cell.angle_beta   90.00
_cell.angle_gamma   90.00
#
_symmetry.space_group_name_H-M   'P 1'
#
loop_
_entity.id
_entity.type
_entity.pdbx_description
1 polymer ?
#
loop_
_entity_poly.entity_id
_entity_poly.type
_entity_poly.pdbx_seq_one_letter_code
_entity_poly.pdbx_strand_id
1 'polypeptide(L)'
;MYGLFSLLLLTYLPQPSLLTLQGSVEMDRSPVPGVQIQVIGGKGEAVTDANGRYVLSISSTLSLVAVQYSLPGSLVTEVKNVPLGGSLLEMPTIPVFPYMTLHVSEFDRLSPTDQLGYQPMYCWADLLGYFHPNKMDATQLKNYSFPLSFQEASGKVVILYQDLVDGVR
;
A
#
# COMPACT_ATOMS: atom_id res chain seq x y z
N MET A 1 -31.84 -49.86 -26.93
CA MET A 1 -30.52 -49.68 -26.28
C MET A 1 -30.11 -48.23 -26.50
N TYR A 2 -30.35 -47.34 -25.53
CA TYR A 2 -29.94 -45.94 -25.62
C TYR A 2 -28.58 -45.80 -24.91
N GLY A 3 -27.54 -45.49 -25.68
CA GLY A 3 -26.22 -45.19 -25.16
C GLY A 3 -26.23 -43.81 -24.50
N LEU A 4 -26.00 -43.79 -23.18
CA LEU A 4 -25.73 -42.56 -22.44
C LEU A 4 -24.31 -42.09 -22.78
N PHE A 5 -24.22 -41.11 -23.69
CA PHE A 5 -23.02 -40.29 -23.84
C PHE A 5 -22.94 -39.37 -22.62
N SER A 6 -22.07 -39.70 -21.66
CA SER A 6 -21.74 -38.80 -20.56
C SER A 6 -20.76 -37.76 -21.08
N LEU A 7 -21.24 -36.54 -21.29
CA LEU A 7 -20.43 -35.38 -21.66
C LEU A 7 -19.70 -34.90 -20.41
N LEU A 8 -18.43 -35.29 -20.26
CA LEU A 8 -17.56 -34.83 -19.19
C LEU A 8 -17.16 -33.37 -19.47
N LEU A 9 -17.87 -32.42 -18.86
CA LEU A 9 -17.50 -31.01 -18.89
C LEU A 9 -16.22 -30.84 -18.04
N LEU A 10 -15.06 -30.74 -18.70
CA LEU A 10 -13.83 -30.32 -18.04
C LEU A 10 -13.93 -28.82 -17.74
N THR A 11 -14.30 -28.46 -16.52
CA THR A 11 -14.18 -27.06 -16.07
C THR A 11 -12.70 -26.75 -15.86
N TYR A 12 -12.13 -25.94 -16.76
CA TYR A 12 -10.77 -25.42 -16.61
C TYR A 12 -10.76 -24.48 -15.39
N LEU A 13 -10.35 -25.00 -14.24
CA LEU A 13 -10.09 -24.18 -13.07
C LEU A 13 -8.70 -23.55 -13.27
N PRO A 14 -8.58 -22.21 -13.30
CA PRO A 14 -7.28 -21.56 -13.40
C PRO A 14 -6.42 -22.01 -12.21
N GLN A 15 -5.25 -22.58 -12.50
CA GLN A 15 -4.31 -22.97 -11.46
C GLN A 15 -3.76 -21.71 -10.79
N PRO A 16 -3.61 -21.71 -9.46
CA PRO A 16 -3.02 -20.57 -8.78
C PRO A 16 -1.57 -20.40 -9.25
N SER A 17 -1.24 -19.20 -9.70
CA SER A 17 0.14 -18.78 -9.90
C SER A 17 0.84 -18.71 -8.54
N LEU A 18 2.07 -19.22 -8.47
CA LEU A 18 2.94 -19.05 -7.31
C LEU A 18 4.10 -18.15 -7.72
N LEU A 19 4.15 -16.95 -7.16
CA LEU A 19 5.13 -15.92 -7.45
C LEU A 19 5.80 -15.50 -6.15
N THR A 20 7.11 -15.28 -6.15
CA THR A 20 7.79 -14.55 -5.08
C THR A 20 7.79 -13.06 -5.42
N LEU A 21 7.24 -12.23 -4.55
CA LEU A 21 7.31 -10.78 -4.65
C LEU A 21 8.34 -10.28 -3.63
N GLN A 22 9.29 -9.46 -4.07
CA GLN A 22 10.23 -8.82 -3.16
C GLN A 22 10.43 -7.36 -3.52
N GLY A 23 10.80 -6.55 -2.54
CA GLY A 23 10.98 -5.12 -2.73
C GLY A 23 11.47 -4.44 -1.45
N SER A 24 11.36 -3.12 -1.46
CA SER A 24 11.70 -2.28 -0.31
C SER A 24 10.68 -1.17 -0.13
N VAL A 25 10.56 -0.69 1.11
CA VAL A 25 9.69 0.41 1.49
C VAL A 25 10.51 1.52 2.12
N GLU A 26 10.20 2.77 1.73
CA GLU A 26 10.83 3.96 2.26
C GLU A 26 9.82 5.02 2.71
N MET A 27 10.26 5.89 3.62
CA MET A 27 9.60 7.12 4.00
C MET A 27 10.67 8.19 4.01
N ASP A 28 10.44 9.28 3.28
CA ASP A 28 11.42 10.37 3.13
C ASP A 28 12.84 9.87 2.80
N ARG A 29 12.92 8.92 1.84
CA ARG A 29 14.16 8.28 1.35
C ARG A 29 14.93 7.45 2.40
N SER A 30 14.29 7.15 3.53
CA SER A 30 14.85 6.28 4.56
C SER A 30 14.11 4.94 4.58
N PRO A 31 14.80 3.81 4.73
CA PRO A 31 14.16 2.50 4.80
C PRO A 31 13.25 2.39 6.02
N VAL A 32 12.09 1.75 5.87
CA VAL A 32 11.07 1.69 6.93
C VAL A 32 10.83 0.25 7.39
N PRO A 33 11.21 -0.11 8.63
CA PRO A 33 10.89 -1.41 9.21
C PRO A 33 9.44 -1.51 9.69
N GLY A 34 8.91 -2.73 9.79
CA GLY A 34 7.61 -2.99 10.41
C GLY A 34 6.39 -2.66 9.54
N VAL A 35 6.57 -2.32 8.27
CA VAL A 35 5.47 -2.09 7.33
C VAL A 35 4.83 -3.42 7.00
N GLN A 36 3.52 -3.53 7.20
CA GLN A 36 2.73 -4.71 6.85
C GLN A 36 2.37 -4.67 5.37
N ILE A 37 2.69 -5.75 4.65
CA ILE A 37 2.36 -5.91 3.24
C ILE A 37 1.28 -6.97 3.11
N GLN A 38 0.20 -6.68 2.39
CA GLN A 38 -0.89 -7.62 2.12
C GLN A 38 -1.29 -7.61 0.65
N VAL A 39 -1.50 -8.80 0.08
CA VAL A 39 -1.99 -8.96 -1.29
C VAL A 39 -3.52 -8.97 -1.31
N ILE A 40 -4.11 -8.08 -2.10
CA ILE A 40 -5.55 -7.99 -2.34
C ILE A 40 -5.89 -8.71 -3.65
N GLY A 41 -6.86 -9.62 -3.61
CA GLY A 41 -7.17 -10.52 -4.73
C GLY A 41 -6.30 -11.78 -4.79
N GLY A 42 -5.59 -12.09 -3.70
CA GLY A 42 -4.77 -13.28 -3.56
C GLY A 42 -4.49 -13.61 -2.09
N LYS A 43 -3.52 -14.49 -1.86
CA LYS A 43 -2.93 -14.75 -0.54
C LYS A 43 -1.45 -14.38 -0.57
N GLY A 44 -1.01 -13.61 0.42
CA GLY A 44 0.39 -13.23 0.59
C GLY A 44 0.48 -12.09 1.60
N GLU A 45 1.33 -12.28 2.62
CA GLU A 45 1.58 -11.29 3.67
C GLU A 45 3.06 -11.30 4.03
N ALA A 46 3.60 -10.13 4.38
CA ALA A 46 4.93 -9.98 4.93
C ALA A 46 5.03 -8.72 5.79
N VAL A 47 6.17 -8.58 6.45
CA VAL A 47 6.54 -7.37 7.19
C VAL A 47 7.95 -6.97 6.77
N THR A 48 8.22 -5.67 6.62
CA THR A 48 9.56 -5.21 6.28
C THR A 48 10.56 -5.42 7.42
N ASP A 49 11.78 -5.80 7.05
CA ASP A 49 12.92 -5.93 7.96
C ASP A 49 13.52 -4.58 8.37
N ALA A 50 14.60 -4.60 9.14
CA ALA A 50 15.33 -3.41 9.60
C ALA A 50 15.84 -2.50 8.46
N ASN A 51 16.00 -3.05 7.24
CA ASN A 51 16.44 -2.33 6.05
C ASN A 51 15.26 -1.95 5.13
N GLY A 52 14.02 -2.07 5.61
CA GLY A 52 12.83 -1.79 4.84
C GLY A 52 12.54 -2.81 3.75
N ARG A 53 13.20 -3.97 3.74
CA ARG A 53 13.04 -4.99 2.70
C ARG A 53 11.99 -6.02 3.07
N TYR A 54 11.32 -6.57 2.07
CA TYR A 54 10.36 -7.66 2.25
C TYR A 54 10.47 -8.70 1.14
N VAL A 55 10.08 -9.92 1.46
CA VAL A 55 9.92 -11.04 0.52
C VAL A 55 8.65 -11.78 0.91
N LEU A 56 7.74 -12.02 -0.03
CA LEU A 56 6.51 -12.75 0.22
C LEU A 56 6.10 -13.63 -0.95
N SER A 57 5.52 -14.79 -0.66
CA SER A 57 4.96 -15.68 -1.67
C SER A 57 3.50 -15.32 -1.93
N ILE A 58 3.17 -15.12 -3.20
CA ILE A 58 1.82 -14.82 -3.66
C ILE A 58 1.21 -16.07 -4.27
N SER A 59 0.00 -16.39 -3.82
CA SER A 59 -0.87 -17.36 -4.48
C SER A 59 -2.16 -16.69 -4.95
N SER A 60 -2.40 -16.67 -6.25
CA SER A 60 -3.64 -16.14 -6.82
C SER A 60 -3.97 -16.78 -8.18
N THR A 61 -5.27 -16.87 -8.48
CA THR A 61 -5.80 -17.23 -9.79
C THR A 61 -5.97 -16.02 -10.73
N LEU A 62 -5.77 -14.80 -10.21
CA LEU A 62 -5.80 -13.57 -11.00
C LEU A 62 -4.45 -13.34 -11.68
N SER A 63 -4.48 -12.71 -12.86
CA SER A 63 -3.26 -12.26 -13.56
C SER A 63 -2.73 -10.93 -13.02
N LEU A 64 -3.58 -10.15 -12.36
CA LEU A 64 -3.26 -8.86 -11.76
C LEU A 64 -3.81 -8.82 -10.33
N VAL A 65 -3.02 -8.30 -9.41
CA VAL A 65 -3.42 -8.07 -8.01
C VAL A 65 -3.16 -6.63 -7.58
N ALA A 66 -3.66 -6.26 -6.41
CA ALA A 66 -3.20 -5.07 -5.71
C ALA A 66 -2.39 -5.48 -4.47
N VAL A 67 -1.43 -4.64 -4.08
CA VAL A 67 -0.60 -4.86 -2.89
C VAL A 67 -0.73 -3.63 -2.00
N GLN A 68 -1.13 -3.86 -0.75
CA GLN A 68 -1.28 -2.81 0.26
C GLN A 68 -0.09 -2.81 1.22
N TYR A 69 0.33 -1.61 1.59
CA TYR A 69 1.40 -1.33 2.54
C TYR A 69 0.80 -0.48 3.66
N SER A 70 0.88 -0.98 4.89
CA SER A 70 0.25 -0.38 6.06
C SER A 70 1.27 -0.24 7.19
N LEU A 71 1.33 0.96 7.76
CA LEU A 71 2.17 1.29 8.91
C LEU A 71 1.36 2.18 9.86
N PRO A 72 1.32 1.88 11.18
CA PRO A 72 0.69 2.76 12.15
C PRO A 72 1.24 4.18 12.07
N GLY A 73 0.36 5.19 12.05
CA GLY A 73 0.75 6.60 11.90
C GLY A 73 0.98 7.05 10.45
N SER A 74 0.66 6.19 9.46
CA SER A 74 0.81 6.48 8.04
C SER A 74 -0.44 6.14 7.24
N LEU A 75 -0.58 6.77 6.08
CA LEU A 75 -1.58 6.45 5.08
C LEU A 75 -1.30 5.08 4.48
N VAL A 76 -2.37 4.35 4.16
CA VAL A 76 -2.23 3.08 3.44
C VAL A 76 -1.80 3.39 2.02
N THR A 77 -0.74 2.74 1.56
CA THR A 77 -0.32 2.81 0.15
C THR A 77 -0.81 1.56 -0.55
N GLU A 78 -1.48 1.71 -1.69
CA GLU A 78 -1.97 0.60 -2.52
C GLU A 78 -1.38 0.69 -3.91
N VAL A 79 -0.61 -0.34 -4.29
CA VAL A 79 -0.09 -0.49 -5.64
C VAL A 79 -1.05 -1.40 -6.42
N LYS A 80 -1.67 -0.87 -7.47
CA LYS A 80 -2.62 -1.59 -8.33
C LYS A 80 -1.96 -2.17 -9.56
N ASN A 81 -2.62 -3.18 -10.14
CA ASN A 81 -2.24 -3.82 -11.39
C ASN A 81 -0.84 -4.44 -11.36
N VAL A 82 -0.47 -5.04 -10.22
CA VAL A 82 0.79 -5.78 -10.09
C VAL A 82 0.67 -7.10 -10.88
N PRO A 83 1.54 -7.35 -11.87
CA PRO A 83 1.44 -8.51 -12.73
C PRO A 83 1.93 -9.78 -12.03
N LEU A 84 1.09 -10.82 -12.05
CA LEU A 84 1.48 -12.14 -11.58
C LEU A 84 1.95 -12.99 -12.78
N GLY A 85 3.20 -12.78 -13.16
CA GLY A 85 3.88 -13.53 -14.22
C GLY A 85 5.27 -13.99 -13.79
N GLY A 86 5.61 -15.26 -14.05
CA GLY A 86 6.90 -15.84 -13.69
C GLY A 86 6.98 -16.34 -12.25
N SER A 87 8.21 -16.56 -11.77
CA SER A 87 8.50 -17.09 -10.43
C SER A 87 8.97 -16.03 -9.42
N LEU A 88 9.47 -14.89 -9.90
CA LEU A 88 9.99 -13.78 -9.10
C LEU A 88 9.60 -12.45 -9.75
N LEU A 89 9.11 -11.53 -8.92
CA LEU A 89 8.86 -10.14 -9.29
C LEU A 89 9.59 -9.21 -8.31
N GLU A 90 10.54 -8.46 -8.84
CA GLU A 90 11.20 -7.36 -8.15
C GLU A 90 10.32 -6.10 -8.24
N MET A 91 9.87 -5.61 -7.09
CA MET A 91 9.13 -4.36 -6.99
C MET A 91 10.10 -3.18 -6.87
N PRO A 92 9.80 -2.04 -7.51
CA PRO A 92 10.42 -0.76 -7.18
C PRO A 92 10.26 -0.44 -5.70
N THR A 93 11.08 0.50 -5.22
CA THR A 93 10.95 1.02 -3.86
C THR A 93 9.61 1.72 -3.69
N ILE A 94 8.86 1.30 -2.68
CA ILE A 94 7.51 1.80 -2.41
C ILE A 94 7.58 2.89 -1.37
N PRO A 95 7.10 4.12 -1.66
CA PRO A 95 6.97 5.12 -0.63
C PRO A 95 5.77 4.86 0.25
N VAL A 96 5.91 5.13 1.54
CA VAL A 96 4.80 5.30 2.47
C VAL A 96 4.77 6.73 2.98
N PHE A 97 3.57 7.18 3.36
CA PHE A 97 3.32 8.59 3.62
C PHE A 97 2.77 8.77 5.03
N PRO A 98 3.43 9.57 5.89
CA PRO A 98 2.90 9.85 7.22
C PRO A 98 1.57 10.60 7.13
N TYR A 99 0.78 10.52 8.20
CA TYR A 99 -0.35 11.43 8.36
C TYR A 99 0.12 12.88 8.39
N MET A 100 -0.73 13.78 7.90
CA MET A 100 -0.52 15.21 8.14
C MET A 100 -0.53 15.46 9.65
N THR A 101 0.53 16.12 10.14
CA THR A 101 0.65 16.53 11.54
C THR A 101 0.65 18.05 11.65
N LEU A 102 0.18 18.56 12.78
CA LEU A 102 0.19 19.97 13.15
C LEU A 102 0.73 20.12 14.55
N HIS A 103 1.55 21.15 14.76
CA HIS A 103 1.90 21.60 16.10
C HIS A 103 0.65 22.18 16.80
N VAL A 104 0.61 22.17 18.13
CA VAL A 104 -0.53 22.67 18.93
C VAL A 104 -0.92 24.10 18.51
N SER A 105 0.07 24.98 18.36
CA SER A 105 -0.16 26.36 17.94
C SER A 105 -0.72 26.53 16.53
N GLU A 106 -0.52 25.56 15.64
CA GLU A 106 -1.07 25.57 14.29
C GLU A 106 -2.51 25.05 14.30
N PHE A 107 -2.77 24.02 15.10
CA PHE A 107 -4.11 23.48 15.33
C PHE A 107 -5.05 24.52 15.95
N ASP A 108 -4.58 25.31 16.92
CA ASP A 108 -5.36 26.37 17.58
C ASP A 108 -5.77 27.50 16.63
N ARG A 109 -5.12 27.63 15.47
CA ARG A 109 -5.44 28.63 14.44
C ARG A 109 -6.49 28.15 13.45
N LEU A 110 -6.83 26.86 13.45
CA LEU A 110 -7.84 26.29 12.57
C LEU A 110 -9.25 26.74 12.99
N SER A 111 -10.17 26.74 12.03
CA SER A 111 -11.59 26.88 12.37
C SER A 111 -12.08 25.65 13.16
N PRO A 112 -13.11 25.77 14.01
CA PRO A 112 -13.65 24.61 14.73
C PRO A 112 -14.08 23.45 13.82
N THR A 113 -14.52 23.76 12.59
CA THR A 113 -14.87 22.75 11.59
C THR A 113 -13.64 22.05 11.04
N ASP A 114 -12.54 22.76 10.79
CA ASP A 114 -11.29 22.18 10.28
C ASP A 114 -10.54 21.37 11.34
N GLN A 115 -10.79 21.66 12.62
CA GLN A 115 -10.32 20.84 13.73
C GLN A 115 -11.01 19.46 13.76
N LEU A 116 -12.20 19.32 13.16
CA LEU A 116 -12.87 18.03 13.06
C LEU A 116 -12.04 17.07 12.20
N GLY A 117 -11.73 15.91 12.76
CA GLY A 117 -10.95 14.87 12.08
C GLY A 117 -9.48 14.80 12.53
N TYR A 118 -8.97 15.81 13.24
CA TYR A 118 -7.68 15.71 13.90
C TYR A 118 -7.77 14.95 15.22
N GLN A 119 -6.72 14.19 15.52
CA GLN A 119 -6.55 13.41 16.73
C GLN A 119 -5.30 13.87 17.46
N PRO A 120 -5.31 13.95 18.80
CA PRO A 120 -4.15 14.38 19.56
C PRO A 120 -3.06 13.31 19.54
N MET A 121 -1.81 13.75 19.49
CA MET A 121 -0.61 12.93 19.57
C MET A 121 0.10 13.22 20.88
N TYR A 122 0.30 12.17 21.69
CA TYR A 122 0.95 12.28 22.99
C TYR A 122 2.26 11.49 23.03
N CYS A 123 3.24 12.02 23.76
CA CYS A 123 4.35 11.24 24.27
C CYS A 123 4.25 11.24 25.80
N TRP A 124 4.01 10.07 26.38
CA TRP A 124 3.57 9.92 27.77
C TRP A 124 2.34 10.80 28.05
N ALA A 125 2.50 11.85 28.87
CA ALA A 125 1.44 12.78 29.24
C ALA A 125 1.49 14.11 28.46
N ASP A 126 2.55 14.34 27.67
CA ASP A 126 2.75 15.60 26.97
C ASP A 126 2.10 15.57 25.59
N LEU A 127 1.23 16.56 25.32
CA LEU A 127 0.63 16.78 24.02
C LEU A 127 1.69 17.31 23.05
N LEU A 128 2.07 16.50 22.07
CA LEU A 128 3.04 16.86 21.05
C LEU A 128 2.43 17.61 19.87
N GLY A 129 1.14 17.40 19.61
CA GLY A 129 0.43 18.02 18.50
C GLY A 129 -0.79 17.21 18.10
N TYR A 130 -1.18 17.34 16.84
CA TYR A 130 -2.35 16.68 16.28
C TYR A 130 -2.01 16.05 14.94
N PHE A 131 -2.67 14.94 14.59
CA PHE A 131 -2.56 14.32 13.28
C PHE A 131 -3.94 14.09 12.67
N HIS A 132 -4.01 14.02 11.35
CA HIS A 132 -5.26 13.73 10.64
C HIS A 132 -5.12 12.44 9.82
N PRO A 133 -5.83 11.35 10.17
CA PRO A 133 -5.60 10.01 9.62
C PRO A 133 -5.92 9.91 8.11
N ASN A 134 -6.69 10.86 7.61
CA ASN A 134 -7.12 10.92 6.21
C ASN A 134 -6.60 12.16 5.48
N LYS A 135 -5.52 12.80 5.96
CA LYS A 135 -4.88 13.90 5.24
C LYS A 135 -3.40 13.63 5.10
N MET A 136 -2.87 14.09 3.97
CA MET A 136 -1.46 14.04 3.63
C MET A 136 -0.96 15.46 3.42
N ASP A 137 0.31 15.72 3.74
CA ASP A 137 0.97 16.92 3.25
C ASP A 137 1.19 16.78 1.74
N ALA A 138 0.45 17.59 0.96
CA ALA A 138 0.53 17.59 -0.50
C ALA A 138 1.91 17.99 -1.04
N THR A 139 2.77 18.61 -0.24
CA THR A 139 4.16 18.91 -0.64
C THR A 139 4.99 17.64 -0.78
N GLN A 140 4.70 16.59 -0.01
CA GLN A 140 5.39 15.30 -0.12
C GLN A 140 5.11 14.60 -1.46
N LEU A 141 3.94 14.84 -2.06
CA LEU A 141 3.59 14.29 -3.37
C LEU A 141 4.54 14.78 -4.47
N LYS A 142 5.07 16.01 -4.33
CA LYS A 142 5.97 16.63 -5.31
C LYS A 142 7.38 16.03 -5.31
N ASN A 143 7.71 15.23 -4.30
CA ASN A 143 9.04 14.64 -4.17
C ASN A 143 9.21 13.36 -5.00
N TYR A 144 8.14 12.87 -5.63
CA TYR A 144 8.12 11.66 -6.44
C TYR A 144 7.99 11.99 -7.92
N SER A 145 8.73 11.25 -8.76
CA SER A 145 8.78 11.43 -10.21
C SER A 145 7.63 10.77 -10.98
N PHE A 146 6.75 10.05 -10.28
CA PHE A 146 5.64 9.30 -10.86
C PHE A 146 4.28 9.80 -10.35
N PRO A 147 3.21 9.67 -11.14
CA PRO A 147 1.88 10.06 -10.73
C PRO A 147 1.38 9.18 -9.58
N LEU A 148 0.69 9.81 -8.63
CA LEU A 148 0.12 9.18 -7.46
C LEU A 148 -1.22 9.84 -7.14
N SER A 149 -2.19 9.04 -6.69
CA SER A 149 -3.56 9.50 -6.44
C SER A 149 -3.88 9.37 -4.97
N PHE A 150 -4.23 10.48 -4.32
CA PHE A 150 -4.72 10.47 -2.95
C PHE A 150 -6.24 10.28 -2.91
N GLN A 151 -6.71 9.29 -2.16
CA GLN A 151 -8.12 9.04 -1.89
C GLN A 151 -8.44 9.48 -0.46
N GLU A 152 -8.86 10.75 -0.32
CA GLU A 152 -9.10 11.38 0.99
C GLU A 152 -10.15 10.63 1.81
N ALA A 153 -11.24 10.16 1.19
CA ALA A 153 -12.31 9.45 1.87
C ALA A 153 -11.86 8.14 2.56
N SER A 154 -10.78 7.53 2.08
CA SER A 154 -10.26 6.25 2.57
C SER A 154 -8.86 6.36 3.19
N GLY A 155 -8.27 7.56 3.26
CA GLY A 155 -6.91 7.77 3.78
C GLY A 155 -5.86 6.94 3.04
N LYS A 156 -6.04 6.77 1.73
CA LYS A 156 -5.25 5.85 0.90
C LYS A 156 -4.52 6.58 -0.22
N VAL A 157 -3.24 6.27 -0.41
CA VAL A 157 -2.50 6.64 -1.62
C VAL A 157 -2.51 5.47 -2.59
N VAL A 158 -2.91 5.72 -3.83
CA VAL A 158 -2.99 4.71 -4.89
C VAL A 158 -1.97 5.02 -5.96
N ILE A 159 -1.18 4.00 -6.31
CA ILE A 159 -0.15 4.06 -7.33
C ILE A 159 -0.41 2.92 -8.32
N LEU A 160 -0.26 3.15 -9.63
CA LEU A 160 -0.28 2.06 -10.60
C LEU A 160 1.13 1.45 -10.68
N TYR A 161 1.21 0.12 -10.75
CA TYR A 161 2.49 -0.57 -10.87
C TYR A 161 3.35 -0.04 -12.03
N GLN A 162 2.73 0.25 -13.17
CA GLN A 162 3.44 0.75 -14.35
C GLN A 162 4.11 2.12 -14.10
N ASP A 163 3.46 3.01 -13.34
CA ASP A 163 3.99 4.33 -13.02
C ASP A 163 5.25 4.24 -12.16
N LEU A 164 5.31 3.25 -11.25
CA LEU A 164 6.52 2.96 -10.46
C LEU A 164 7.66 2.45 -11.34
N VAL A 165 7.37 1.58 -12.30
CA VAL A 165 8.39 1.00 -13.18
C VAL A 165 8.95 2.05 -14.13
N ASP A 166 8.10 2.91 -14.67
CA ASP A 166 8.51 3.96 -15.62
C ASP A 166 9.21 5.14 -14.92
N GLY A 167 8.82 5.46 -13.68
CA GLY A 167 9.42 6.53 -12.88
C GLY A 167 10.83 6.25 -12.35
N VAL A 168 11.32 5.01 -12.49
CA VAL A 168 12.68 4.57 -12.10
C VAL A 168 13.70 4.70 -13.26
N ARG A 169 13.25 5.08 -14.47
CA ARG A 169 14.12 5.23 -15.66
C ARG A 169 14.79 6.59 -15.80
#